data_AF-A0A950QUM7-F1
#
_entry.id   AF-A0A950QUM7-F1
#
_cell.length_a   1.000
_cell.length_b   1.000
_cell.length_c   1.000
_cell.angle_alpha   90.00
_cell.angle_beta   90.00
_cell.angle_gamma   90.00
#
_symmetry.space_group_name_H-M   'P 1'
#
loop_
_entity.id
_entity.type
_entity.pdbx_description
1 polymer ?
#
loop_
_entity_poly.entity_id
_entity_poly.type
_entity_poly.pdbx_seq_one_letter_code
_entity_poly.pdbx_strand_id
1 'polypeptide(L)'
;MRIRERLSRLARLSPATIPRVVVNRLAASARSAKERFFYRPEGPRRSAPARSIRRLGILHADARAAGFGGRFRQQFPEDAEQILAEADRATRLVVDVLGSGPVDLEAFRQRSDLRLYPGTTGAAPSEIALASRIPWHFDFKAGVAWPPATFFSDVAWGAAGVDIKVPWELSRCQHFVTLGQAYAITRDERFARAFSEQLEDWIRANPPKYGVNWACAMDVALRAANWLFAWD
;
A
#
# COMPACT_ATOMS: atom_id res chain seq x y z
N MET A 1 -11.15 14.21 -32.59
CA MET A 1 -10.92 15.53 -33.23
C MET A 1 -11.49 16.72 -32.41
N ARG A 2 -11.27 16.82 -31.09
CA ARG A 2 -11.81 17.95 -30.26
C ARG A 2 -10.86 18.54 -29.21
N ILE A 3 -9.65 17.97 -29.04
CA ILE A 3 -8.67 18.46 -28.05
C ILE A 3 -7.68 19.46 -28.66
N ARG A 4 -7.15 19.18 -29.87
CA ARG A 4 -6.19 20.06 -30.54
C ARG A 4 -6.73 21.47 -30.81
N GLU A 5 -7.98 21.60 -31.26
CA GLU A 5 -8.63 22.92 -31.47
C GLU A 5 -8.93 23.68 -30.16
N ARG A 6 -9.24 22.96 -29.07
CA ARG A 6 -9.42 23.59 -27.75
C ARG A 6 -8.09 24.12 -27.20
N LEU A 7 -7.02 23.33 -27.35
CA LEU A 7 -5.67 23.72 -26.93
C LEU A 7 -5.12 24.92 -27.74
N SER A 8 -5.39 24.96 -29.06
CA SER A 8 -4.95 26.07 -29.92
C SER A 8 -5.71 27.38 -29.67
N ARG A 9 -6.94 27.33 -29.13
CA ARG A 9 -7.66 28.53 -28.63
C ARG A 9 -7.12 29.00 -27.28
N LEU A 10 -6.86 28.07 -26.36
CA LEU A 10 -6.29 28.38 -25.05
C LEU A 10 -4.88 28.99 -25.14
N ALA A 11 -4.07 28.54 -26.10
CA ALA A 11 -2.73 29.06 -26.36
C ALA A 11 -2.69 30.53 -26.82
N ARG A 12 -3.83 31.11 -27.23
CA ARG A 12 -3.94 32.51 -27.69
C ARG A 12 -4.50 33.45 -26.62
N LEU A 13 -4.95 32.92 -25.48
CA LEU A 13 -5.43 33.73 -24.37
C LEU A 13 -4.22 34.18 -23.54
N SER A 14 -4.18 35.46 -23.17
CA SER A 14 -3.17 35.95 -22.22
C SER A 14 -3.29 35.17 -20.90
N PRO A 15 -2.17 34.73 -20.28
CA PRO A 15 -2.19 34.05 -18.97
C PRO A 15 -2.94 34.83 -17.89
N ALA A 16 -3.04 36.16 -18.03
CA ALA A 16 -3.77 37.03 -17.12
C ALA A 16 -5.32 36.93 -17.25
N THR A 17 -5.83 36.45 -18.39
CA THR A 17 -7.28 36.37 -18.67
C THR A 17 -7.87 35.00 -18.35
N ILE A 18 -7.03 33.98 -18.14
CA ILE A 18 -7.48 32.63 -17.83
C ILE A 18 -7.62 32.51 -16.30
N PRO A 19 -8.82 32.18 -15.77
CA PRO A 19 -8.98 31.95 -14.34
C PRO A 19 -7.95 30.94 -13.83
N ARG A 20 -7.30 31.24 -12.71
CA ARG A 20 -6.25 30.41 -12.10
C ARG A 20 -6.69 28.96 -11.87
N VAL A 21 -7.99 28.74 -11.64
CA VAL A 21 -8.59 27.40 -11.56
C VAL A 21 -8.49 26.62 -12.87
N VAL A 22 -8.66 27.27 -14.03
CA VAL A 22 -8.55 26.64 -15.35
C VAL A 22 -7.08 26.33 -15.66
N VAL A 23 -6.16 27.26 -15.39
CA VAL A 23 -4.71 27.02 -15.55
C VAL A 23 -4.25 25.86 -14.67
N ASN A 24 -4.64 25.86 -13.39
CA ASN A 24 -4.29 24.79 -12.46
C ASN A 24 -4.90 23.45 -12.89
N ARG A 25 -6.14 23.44 -13.37
CA ARG A 25 -6.79 22.22 -13.89
C ARG A 25 -6.06 21.70 -15.12
N LEU A 26 -5.73 22.56 -16.09
CA LEU A 26 -4.97 22.17 -17.27
C LEU A 26 -3.56 21.68 -16.91
N ALA A 27 -2.86 22.37 -16.01
CA ALA A 27 -1.54 21.96 -15.54
C ALA A 27 -1.58 20.62 -14.76
N ALA A 28 -2.60 20.42 -13.93
CA ALA A 28 -2.83 19.16 -13.24
C ALA A 28 -3.16 18.03 -14.23
N SER A 29 -4.03 18.27 -15.21
CA SER A 29 -4.33 17.31 -16.28
C SER A 29 -3.11 16.99 -17.13
N ALA A 30 -2.29 17.98 -17.48
CA ALA A 30 -1.05 17.78 -18.24
C ALA A 30 -0.01 16.98 -17.43
N ARG A 31 0.16 17.28 -16.13
CA ARG A 31 1.00 16.48 -15.22
C ARG A 31 0.47 15.05 -15.12
N SER A 32 -0.83 14.87 -14.92
CA SER A 32 -1.46 13.55 -14.84
C SER A 32 -1.24 12.74 -16.12
N ALA A 33 -1.41 13.36 -17.31
CA ALA A 33 -1.15 12.70 -18.59
C ALA A 33 0.33 12.30 -18.76
N LYS A 34 1.25 13.20 -18.41
CA LYS A 34 2.70 12.93 -18.43
C LYS A 34 3.06 11.80 -17.46
N GLU A 35 2.58 11.85 -16.22
CA GLU A 35 2.83 10.82 -15.22
C GLU A 35 2.29 9.46 -15.67
N ARG A 36 1.04 9.38 -16.18
CA ARG A 36 0.48 8.14 -16.75
C ARG A 36 1.34 7.56 -17.87
N PHE A 37 1.91 8.42 -18.73
CA PHE A 37 2.77 7.96 -19.81
C PHE A 37 4.07 7.33 -19.30
N PHE A 38 4.73 7.97 -18.34
CA PHE A 38 6.02 7.48 -17.82
C PHE A 38 5.89 6.31 -16.85
N TYR A 39 4.80 6.24 -16.09
CA TYR A 39 4.66 5.26 -14.99
C TYR A 39 3.76 4.07 -15.31
N ARG A 40 3.23 3.95 -16.53
CA ARG A 40 2.40 2.79 -16.93
C ARG A 40 3.07 1.46 -16.58
N PRO A 41 2.32 0.39 -16.24
CA PRO A 41 2.89 -0.93 -15.91
C PRO A 41 3.87 -1.48 -16.97
N GLU A 42 3.68 -1.13 -18.25
CA GLU A 42 4.55 -1.45 -19.39
C GLU A 42 5.49 -0.28 -19.81
N GLY A 43 5.80 0.61 -18.88
CA GLY A 43 6.69 1.76 -19.11
C GLY A 43 8.17 1.32 -19.09
N PRO A 44 9.09 2.16 -19.63
CA PRO A 44 10.51 1.87 -19.54
C PRO A 44 10.95 1.74 -18.08
N ARG A 45 11.36 0.53 -17.68
CA ARG A 45 11.87 0.27 -16.32
C ARG A 45 13.24 0.93 -16.16
N ARG A 46 13.44 1.66 -15.06
CA ARG A 46 14.79 2.16 -14.69
C ARG A 46 15.73 0.97 -14.53
N SER A 47 16.86 1.00 -15.22
CA SER A 47 17.88 -0.06 -15.24
C SER A 47 18.98 0.09 -14.17
N ALA A 48 18.77 0.93 -13.14
CA ALA A 48 19.80 1.14 -12.12
C ALA A 48 19.70 0.06 -11.04
N PRO A 49 20.79 -0.67 -10.73
CA PRO A 49 20.78 -1.63 -9.63
C PRO A 49 20.57 -0.89 -8.31
N ALA A 50 19.59 -1.31 -7.53
CA ALA A 50 19.40 -0.83 -6.17
C ALA A 50 20.65 -1.18 -5.36
N ARG A 51 21.39 -0.17 -4.88
CA ARG A 51 22.39 -0.38 -3.83
C ARG A 51 21.65 -0.92 -2.61
N SER A 52 22.13 -2.02 -2.03
CA SER A 52 21.54 -2.56 -0.81
C SER A 52 21.59 -1.48 0.26
N ILE A 53 20.43 -1.14 0.82
CA ILE A 53 20.34 -0.25 1.97
C ILE A 53 20.91 -1.04 3.15
N ARG A 54 22.16 -0.73 3.54
CA ARG A 54 22.68 -1.14 4.86
C ARG A 54 21.88 -0.41 5.95
N ARG A 55 21.85 -1.01 7.16
CA ARG A 55 21.14 -0.57 8.40
C ARG A 55 20.87 0.94 8.45
N LEU A 56 19.63 1.31 8.78
CA LEU A 56 19.14 2.70 8.77
C LEU A 56 19.41 3.43 10.09
N GLY A 57 19.57 2.70 11.21
CA GLY A 57 19.87 3.29 12.53
C GLY A 57 18.70 4.02 13.18
N ILE A 58 17.47 3.68 12.79
CA ILE A 58 16.19 4.15 13.35
C ILE A 58 15.96 3.58 14.76
N LEU A 59 16.20 2.28 14.95
CA LEU A 59 16.09 1.64 16.27
C LEU A 59 17.28 2.00 17.16
N HIS A 60 17.02 2.11 18.47
CA HIS A 60 18.07 2.27 19.48
C HIS A 60 19.06 1.10 19.43
N ALA A 61 20.34 1.36 19.72
CA ALA A 61 21.39 0.32 19.68
C ALA A 61 21.07 -0.88 20.59
N ASP A 62 20.36 -0.66 21.70
CA ASP A 62 19.95 -1.71 22.63
C ASP A 62 19.01 -2.74 22.03
N ALA A 63 18.15 -2.37 21.07
CA ALA A 63 17.27 -3.32 20.37
C ALA A 63 18.08 -4.35 19.55
N ARG A 64 19.36 -4.06 19.32
CA ARG A 64 20.31 -4.90 18.58
C ARG A 64 21.33 -5.58 19.48
N ALA A 65 21.42 -5.18 20.74
CA ALA A 65 22.36 -5.74 21.68
C ALA A 65 22.02 -7.20 21.97
N ALA A 66 23.06 -8.02 22.22
CA ALA A 66 22.86 -9.39 22.66
C ALA A 66 21.99 -9.43 23.93
N GLY A 67 21.08 -10.41 23.99
CA GLY A 67 20.17 -10.58 25.12
C GLY A 67 19.03 -9.55 25.20
N PHE A 68 18.87 -8.64 24.22
CA PHE A 68 17.75 -7.68 24.18
C PHE A 68 16.40 -8.36 24.42
N GLY A 69 16.08 -9.40 23.65
CA GLY A 69 14.80 -10.08 23.75
C GLY A 69 14.54 -10.73 25.11
N GLY A 70 15.59 -11.16 25.82
CA GLY A 70 15.46 -11.67 27.20
C GLY A 70 15.11 -10.55 28.17
N ARG A 71 15.86 -9.43 28.11
CA ARG A 71 15.59 -8.24 28.94
C ARG A 71 14.21 -7.64 28.66
N PHE A 72 13.83 -7.55 27.39
CA PHE A 72 12.54 -7.01 26.97
C PHE A 72 11.39 -7.85 27.55
N ARG A 73 11.43 -9.19 27.41
CA ARG A 73 10.41 -10.08 28.00
C ARG A 73 10.37 -10.00 29.53
N GLN A 74 11.52 -9.83 30.19
CA GLN A 74 11.57 -9.71 31.64
C GLN A 74 10.92 -8.40 32.13
N GLN A 75 11.11 -7.31 31.39
CA GLN A 75 10.63 -5.99 31.78
C GLN A 75 9.19 -5.70 31.31
N PHE A 76 8.80 -6.24 30.15
CA PHE A 76 7.51 -6.03 29.49
C PHE A 76 6.90 -7.37 29.03
N PRO A 77 6.54 -8.26 29.96
CA PRO A 77 6.09 -9.62 29.61
C PRO A 77 4.79 -9.62 28.80
N GLU A 78 3.81 -8.79 29.16
CA GLU A 78 2.50 -8.72 28.49
C GLU A 78 2.64 -8.19 27.06
N ASP A 79 3.38 -7.09 26.88
CA ASP A 79 3.65 -6.53 25.55
C ASP A 79 4.38 -7.53 24.65
N ALA A 80 5.37 -8.26 25.20
CA ALA A 80 6.09 -9.27 24.45
C ALA A 80 5.15 -10.41 24.01
N GLU A 81 4.27 -10.87 24.89
CA GLU A 81 3.28 -11.91 24.54
C GLU A 81 2.33 -11.42 23.44
N GLN A 82 1.82 -10.19 23.56
CA GLN A 82 0.93 -9.61 22.57
C GLN A 82 1.61 -9.46 21.19
N ILE A 83 2.82 -8.89 21.16
CA ILE A 83 3.61 -8.73 19.92
C ILE A 83 3.82 -10.09 19.25
N LEU A 84 4.20 -11.11 20.01
CA LEU A 84 4.46 -12.44 19.47
C LEU A 84 3.18 -13.10 18.96
N ALA A 85 2.07 -12.98 19.68
CA ALA A 85 0.78 -13.52 19.25
C ALA A 85 0.27 -12.83 17.96
N GLU A 86 0.43 -11.51 17.86
CA GLU A 86 0.09 -10.74 16.65
C GLU A 86 1.01 -11.08 15.48
N ALA A 87 2.31 -11.18 15.71
CA ALA A 87 3.28 -11.58 14.68
C ALA A 87 3.00 -12.99 14.15
N ASP A 88 2.67 -13.93 15.04
CA ASP A 88 2.28 -15.28 14.63
C ASP A 88 1.02 -15.27 13.76
N ARG A 89 0.01 -14.44 14.07
CA ARG A 89 -1.16 -14.26 13.20
C ARG A 89 -0.76 -13.67 11.85
N ALA A 90 0.08 -12.63 11.84
CA ALA A 90 0.55 -12.00 10.62
C ALA A 90 1.35 -12.95 9.72
N THR A 91 2.09 -13.92 10.27
CA THR A 91 2.79 -14.96 9.47
C THR A 91 1.81 -15.85 8.70
N ARG A 92 0.60 -16.00 9.22
CA ARG A 92 -0.51 -16.76 8.60
C ARG A 92 -1.47 -15.86 7.81
N LEU A 93 -1.08 -14.61 7.54
CA LEU A 93 -1.91 -13.62 6.84
C LEU A 93 -3.26 -13.36 7.52
N VAL A 94 -3.28 -13.45 8.84
CA VAL A 94 -4.40 -13.05 9.68
C VAL A 94 -4.03 -11.72 10.33
N VAL A 95 -4.74 -10.65 9.97
CA VAL A 95 -4.43 -9.28 10.44
C VAL A 95 -5.70 -8.58 10.91
N ASP A 96 -5.57 -7.72 11.91
CA ASP A 96 -6.67 -6.82 12.29
C ASP A 96 -6.57 -5.55 11.44
N VAL A 97 -7.67 -5.21 10.77
CA VAL A 97 -7.79 -4.02 9.93
C VAL A 97 -8.82 -3.10 10.55
N LEU A 98 -8.42 -1.87 10.88
CA LEU A 98 -9.28 -0.85 11.50
C LEU A 98 -9.87 -1.25 12.87
N GLY A 99 -9.26 -2.19 13.60
CA GLY A 99 -9.78 -2.68 14.88
C GLY A 99 -11.10 -3.42 14.74
N SER A 100 -11.34 -4.03 13.58
CA SER A 100 -12.56 -4.81 13.32
C SER A 100 -12.41 -6.30 13.66
N GLY A 101 -11.25 -6.67 14.19
CA GLY A 101 -10.90 -8.03 14.54
C GLY A 101 -10.09 -8.73 13.44
N PRO A 102 -9.60 -9.95 13.71
CA PRO A 102 -8.74 -10.68 12.80
C PRO A 102 -9.46 -11.05 11.50
N VAL A 103 -8.88 -10.67 10.37
CA VAL A 103 -9.32 -11.06 9.03
C VAL A 103 -8.31 -12.05 8.45
N ASP A 104 -8.78 -13.25 8.11
CA ASP A 104 -8.00 -14.22 7.33
C ASP A 104 -8.02 -13.82 5.84
N LEU A 105 -6.88 -13.29 5.38
CA LEU A 105 -6.74 -12.78 4.03
C LEU A 105 -6.69 -13.90 2.98
N GLU A 106 -6.27 -15.10 3.36
CA GLU A 106 -6.22 -16.26 2.45
C GLU A 106 -7.62 -16.81 2.22
N ALA A 107 -8.40 -16.98 3.29
CA ALA A 107 -9.81 -17.34 3.20
C ALA A 107 -10.63 -16.31 2.43
N PHE A 108 -10.37 -15.01 2.67
CA PHE A 108 -11.07 -13.93 1.95
C PHE A 108 -10.95 -14.05 0.43
N ARG A 109 -9.76 -14.41 -0.10
CA ARG A 109 -9.51 -14.50 -1.54
C ARG A 109 -10.36 -15.55 -2.25
N GLN A 110 -10.91 -16.50 -1.51
CA GLN A 110 -11.75 -17.58 -2.04
C GLN A 110 -13.24 -17.24 -2.08
N ARG A 111 -13.63 -16.04 -1.63
CA ARG A 111 -15.03 -15.60 -1.68
C ARG A 111 -15.54 -15.49 -3.12
N SER A 112 -16.79 -15.90 -3.31
CA SER A 112 -17.48 -15.85 -4.60
C SER A 112 -18.35 -14.60 -4.80
N ASP A 113 -18.58 -13.81 -3.74
CA ASP A 113 -19.42 -12.62 -3.74
C ASP A 113 -18.64 -11.31 -3.96
N LEU A 114 -17.41 -11.42 -4.47
CA LEU A 114 -16.54 -10.27 -4.74
C LEU A 114 -17.06 -9.46 -5.94
N ARG A 115 -17.01 -8.13 -5.83
CA ARG A 115 -17.48 -7.19 -6.86
C ARG A 115 -16.49 -6.06 -7.10
N LEU A 116 -16.51 -5.47 -8.29
CA LEU A 116 -15.74 -4.26 -8.57
C LEU A 116 -16.39 -3.04 -7.92
N TYR A 117 -15.57 -2.06 -7.58
CA TYR A 117 -16.06 -0.77 -7.13
C TYR A 117 -16.99 -0.16 -8.19
N PRO A 118 -18.16 0.40 -7.82
CA PRO A 118 -19.15 0.89 -8.76
C PRO A 118 -18.58 1.86 -9.81
N GLY A 119 -18.93 1.66 -11.08
CA GLY A 119 -18.49 2.52 -12.18
C GLY A 119 -17.03 2.29 -12.63
N THR A 120 -16.35 1.27 -12.11
CA THR A 120 -15.01 0.87 -12.57
C THR A 120 -15.07 -0.27 -13.57
N THR A 121 -14.01 -0.40 -14.38
CA THR A 121 -13.83 -1.49 -15.35
C THR A 121 -12.41 -2.04 -15.22
N GLY A 122 -12.21 -3.30 -15.60
CA GLY A 122 -10.90 -3.96 -15.50
C GLY A 122 -11.03 -5.47 -15.33
N ALA A 123 -9.97 -6.08 -14.79
CA ALA A 123 -9.92 -7.49 -14.41
C ALA A 123 -11.07 -7.84 -13.46
N ALA A 124 -11.53 -9.10 -13.49
CA ALA A 124 -12.58 -9.54 -12.60
C ALA A 124 -12.11 -9.49 -11.13
N PRO A 125 -13.01 -9.28 -10.15
CA PRO A 125 -12.62 -9.25 -8.73
C PRO A 125 -11.88 -10.52 -8.28
N SER A 126 -12.29 -11.70 -8.73
CA SER A 126 -11.59 -12.96 -8.45
C SER A 126 -10.17 -12.97 -9.01
N GLU A 127 -9.95 -12.43 -10.20
CA GLU A 127 -8.61 -12.29 -10.79
C GLU A 127 -7.75 -11.32 -9.97
N ILE A 128 -8.32 -10.19 -9.53
CA ILE A 128 -7.62 -9.22 -8.67
C ILE A 128 -7.25 -9.87 -7.32
N ALA A 129 -8.14 -10.66 -6.73
CA ALA A 129 -7.88 -11.37 -5.48
C ALA A 129 -6.78 -12.42 -5.62
N LEU A 130 -6.67 -13.07 -6.79
CA LEU A 130 -5.68 -14.12 -7.04
C LEU A 130 -4.34 -13.60 -7.57
N ALA A 131 -4.28 -12.36 -8.07
CA ALA A 131 -3.08 -11.76 -8.64
C ALA A 131 -1.90 -11.58 -7.66
N SER A 132 -2.19 -11.53 -6.36
CA SER A 132 -1.20 -11.42 -5.28
C SER A 132 -1.60 -12.29 -4.09
N ARG A 133 -0.64 -12.62 -3.22
CA ARG A 133 -0.89 -13.44 -2.03
C ARG A 133 -1.79 -12.71 -1.04
N ILE A 134 -1.63 -11.40 -0.93
CA ILE A 134 -2.46 -10.53 -0.11
C ILE A 134 -3.43 -9.72 -1.01
N PRO A 135 -4.73 -9.65 -0.68
CA PRO A 135 -5.74 -8.91 -1.45
C PRO A 135 -5.68 -7.39 -1.18
N TRP A 136 -4.58 -6.73 -1.55
CA TRP A 136 -4.28 -5.33 -1.23
C TRP A 136 -5.30 -4.28 -1.70
N HIS A 137 -6.13 -4.62 -2.69
CA HIS A 137 -7.03 -3.67 -3.36
C HIS A 137 -8.50 -3.88 -2.98
N PHE A 138 -8.77 -4.44 -1.80
CA PHE A 138 -10.12 -4.80 -1.37
C PHE A 138 -10.55 -4.09 -0.09
N ASP A 139 -11.85 -3.80 -0.04
CA ASP A 139 -12.60 -3.68 1.19
C ASP A 139 -13.15 -5.07 1.57
N PHE A 140 -12.56 -5.69 2.59
CA PHE A 140 -12.93 -7.02 3.08
C PHE A 140 -14.33 -7.09 3.68
N LYS A 141 -14.85 -5.96 4.18
CA LYS A 141 -16.16 -5.87 4.81
C LYS A 141 -17.24 -5.89 3.73
N ALA A 142 -17.03 -5.13 2.66
CA ALA A 142 -18.00 -5.01 1.57
C ALA A 142 -17.79 -6.02 0.42
N GLY A 143 -16.65 -6.73 0.38
CA GLY A 143 -16.28 -7.60 -0.75
C GLY A 143 -15.99 -6.82 -2.04
N VAL A 144 -15.54 -5.57 -1.92
CA VAL A 144 -15.38 -4.64 -3.06
C VAL A 144 -13.91 -4.48 -3.43
N ALA A 145 -13.60 -4.62 -4.72
CA ALA A 145 -12.25 -4.47 -5.27
C ALA A 145 -12.09 -3.17 -6.05
N TRP A 146 -10.94 -2.52 -5.95
CA TRP A 146 -10.51 -1.48 -6.89
C TRP A 146 -9.57 -2.08 -7.95
N PRO A 147 -9.71 -1.74 -9.24
CA PRO A 147 -8.79 -2.23 -10.26
C PRO A 147 -7.36 -1.70 -10.01
N PRO A 148 -6.35 -2.58 -9.86
CA PRO A 148 -4.97 -2.17 -9.57
C PRO A 148 -4.34 -1.31 -10.67
N ALA A 149 -4.82 -1.43 -11.91
CA ALA A 149 -4.36 -0.66 -13.06
C ALA A 149 -4.95 0.76 -13.15
N THR A 150 -5.79 1.17 -12.18
CA THR A 150 -6.35 2.53 -12.13
C THR A 150 -5.26 3.52 -11.74
N PHE A 151 -5.05 4.59 -12.50
CA PHE A 151 -4.11 5.65 -12.10
C PHE A 151 -4.58 6.30 -10.80
N PHE A 152 -3.68 6.54 -9.85
CA PHE A 152 -4.03 6.89 -8.46
C PHE A 152 -4.99 8.08 -8.32
N SER A 153 -4.87 9.08 -9.21
CA SER A 153 -5.74 10.27 -9.18
C SER A 153 -7.16 10.03 -9.71
N ASP A 154 -7.39 8.89 -10.37
CA ASP A 154 -8.67 8.50 -10.98
C ASP A 154 -9.39 7.44 -10.13
N VAL A 155 -8.79 7.01 -9.02
CA VAL A 155 -9.42 6.06 -8.09
C VAL A 155 -10.69 6.72 -7.53
N ALA A 156 -11.84 6.16 -7.88
CA ALA A 156 -13.13 6.56 -7.34
C ALA A 156 -13.34 5.94 -5.95
N TRP A 157 -13.94 6.71 -5.04
CA TRP A 157 -14.25 6.28 -3.67
C TRP A 157 -15.42 7.09 -3.09
N GLY A 158 -15.98 6.64 -1.96
CA GLY A 158 -17.12 7.29 -1.30
C GLY A 158 -18.50 6.71 -1.68
N ALA A 159 -18.55 5.47 -2.16
CA ALA A 159 -19.82 4.80 -2.43
C ALA A 159 -20.42 4.32 -1.09
N ALA A 160 -21.75 4.34 -0.99
CA ALA A 160 -22.45 3.88 0.21
C ALA A 160 -22.10 2.41 0.51
N GLY A 161 -21.77 2.11 1.77
CA GLY A 161 -21.42 0.76 2.23
C GLY A 161 -20.06 0.24 1.76
N VAL A 162 -19.17 1.11 1.26
CA VAL A 162 -17.80 0.76 0.85
C VAL A 162 -16.81 1.69 1.55
N ASP A 163 -15.81 1.12 2.22
CA ASP A 163 -14.80 1.87 2.96
C ASP A 163 -13.41 1.76 2.33
N ILE A 164 -12.99 2.86 1.70
CA ILE A 164 -11.65 3.00 1.10
C ILE A 164 -10.52 2.89 2.12
N LYS A 165 -10.81 3.09 3.41
CA LYS A 165 -9.81 3.00 4.48
C LYS A 165 -9.36 1.58 4.73
N VAL A 166 -10.15 0.58 4.37
CA VAL A 166 -9.80 -0.84 4.55
C VAL A 166 -8.54 -1.21 3.76
N PRO A 167 -8.49 -1.05 2.42
CA PRO A 167 -7.26 -1.34 1.68
C PRO A 167 -6.11 -0.38 2.04
N TRP A 168 -6.42 0.89 2.36
CA TRP A 168 -5.39 1.84 2.78
C TRP A 168 -4.72 1.44 4.09
N GLU A 169 -5.48 1.04 5.10
CA GLU A 169 -4.94 0.64 6.39
C GLU A 169 -4.12 -0.64 6.28
N LEU A 170 -4.62 -1.63 5.54
CA LEU A 170 -3.83 -2.83 5.24
C LEU A 170 -2.50 -2.45 4.57
N SER A 171 -2.56 -1.54 3.60
CA SER A 171 -1.39 -1.01 2.89
C SER A 171 -0.57 0.01 3.67
N ARG A 172 -0.91 0.34 4.92
CA ARG A 172 0.04 0.99 5.84
C ARG A 172 1.06 -0.01 6.35
N CYS A 173 0.80 -1.31 6.22
CA CYS A 173 1.71 -2.38 6.62
C CYS A 173 2.12 -2.29 8.10
N GLN A 174 1.19 -1.94 8.99
CA GLN A 174 1.47 -1.84 10.42
C GLN A 174 1.96 -3.19 11.00
N HIS A 175 1.39 -4.30 10.53
CA HIS A 175 1.83 -5.65 10.90
C HIS A 175 3.30 -5.95 10.52
N PHE A 176 3.92 -5.20 9.59
CA PHE A 176 5.35 -5.35 9.32
C PHE A 176 6.20 -4.93 10.52
N VAL A 177 5.78 -3.88 11.23
CA VAL A 177 6.45 -3.44 12.47
C VAL A 177 6.39 -4.54 13.51
N THR A 178 5.22 -5.17 13.68
CA THR A 178 5.03 -6.29 14.61
C THR A 178 5.94 -7.48 14.26
N LEU A 179 6.06 -7.83 12.97
CA LEU A 179 6.99 -8.86 12.51
C LEU A 179 8.45 -8.51 12.82
N GLY A 180 8.87 -7.26 12.59
CA GLY A 180 10.22 -6.78 12.92
C GLY A 180 10.50 -6.81 14.43
N GLN A 181 9.54 -6.40 15.26
CA GLN A 181 9.64 -6.47 16.71
C GLN A 181 9.74 -7.92 17.21
N ALA A 182 8.90 -8.81 16.69
CA ALA A 182 8.96 -10.23 17.03
C ALA A 182 10.31 -10.84 16.67
N TYR A 183 10.87 -10.50 15.50
CA TYR A 183 12.23 -10.88 15.13
C TYR A 183 13.29 -10.32 16.09
N ALA A 184 13.20 -9.05 16.48
CA ALA A 184 14.14 -8.45 17.43
C ALA A 184 14.11 -9.15 18.81
N ILE A 185 12.91 -9.53 19.27
CA ILE A 185 12.67 -10.20 20.56
C ILE A 185 13.09 -11.68 20.53
N THR A 186 12.87 -12.40 19.43
CA THR A 186 13.08 -13.87 19.36
C THR A 186 14.31 -14.30 18.60
N ARG A 187 14.72 -13.52 17.59
CA ARG A 187 15.62 -13.93 16.50
C ARG A 187 15.11 -15.12 15.69
N ASP A 188 13.80 -15.36 15.70
CA ASP A 188 13.17 -16.38 14.85
C ASP A 188 13.00 -15.85 13.42
N GLU A 189 13.76 -16.45 12.51
CA GLU A 189 13.79 -16.10 11.08
C GLU A 189 12.44 -16.24 10.37
N ARG A 190 11.46 -16.94 10.95
CA ARG A 190 10.09 -17.00 10.40
C ARG A 190 9.46 -15.62 10.27
N PHE A 191 9.69 -14.71 11.22
CA PHE A 191 9.13 -13.36 11.18
C PHE A 191 9.80 -12.49 10.11
N ALA A 192 11.13 -12.56 10.01
CA ALA A 192 11.89 -11.84 8.98
C ALA A 192 11.52 -12.32 7.57
N ARG A 193 11.36 -13.64 7.39
CA ARG A 193 10.88 -14.24 6.13
C ARG A 193 9.48 -13.77 5.78
N ALA A 194 8.53 -13.83 6.72
CA ALA A 194 7.17 -13.37 6.50
C ALA A 194 7.14 -11.89 6.08
N PHE A 195 7.91 -11.03 6.75
CA PHE A 195 8.04 -9.62 6.37
C PHE A 195 8.56 -9.46 4.92
N SER A 196 9.65 -10.14 4.57
CA SER A 196 10.24 -10.07 3.22
C SER A 196 9.25 -10.52 2.14
N GLU A 197 8.58 -11.67 2.35
CA GLU A 197 7.61 -12.21 1.41
C GLU A 197 6.41 -11.27 1.20
N GLN A 198 5.88 -10.69 2.28
CA GLN A 198 4.74 -9.78 2.22
C GLN A 198 5.11 -8.41 1.62
N LEU A 199 6.32 -7.92 1.90
CA LEU A 199 6.87 -6.71 1.28
C LEU A 199 7.02 -6.87 -0.23
N GLU A 200 7.60 -7.98 -0.69
CA GLU A 200 7.74 -8.29 -2.11
C GLU A 200 6.38 -8.43 -2.81
N ASP A 201 5.41 -9.08 -2.16
CA ASP A 201 4.04 -9.19 -2.64
C ASP A 201 3.40 -7.80 -2.81
N TRP A 202 3.55 -6.92 -1.82
CA TRP A 202 3.05 -5.54 -1.91
C TRP A 202 3.68 -4.79 -3.08
N ILE A 203 5.01 -4.83 -3.23
CA ILE A 203 5.74 -4.14 -4.30
C ILE A 203 5.26 -4.61 -5.68
N ARG A 204 5.03 -5.91 -5.84
CA ARG A 204 4.53 -6.49 -7.09
C ARG A 204 3.08 -6.08 -7.38
N ALA A 205 2.23 -6.08 -6.36
CA ALA A 205 0.80 -5.81 -6.49
C ALA A 205 0.44 -4.32 -6.58
N ASN A 206 1.35 -3.42 -6.18
CA ASN A 206 1.10 -1.98 -6.07
C ASN A 206 2.13 -1.15 -6.84
N PRO A 207 2.16 -1.24 -8.18
CA PRO A 207 3.08 -0.44 -8.99
C PRO A 207 2.93 1.06 -8.68
N PRO A 208 4.03 1.82 -8.59
CA PRO A 208 3.98 3.24 -8.25
C PRO A 208 2.98 4.02 -9.10
N LYS A 209 2.12 4.83 -8.46
CA LYS A 209 1.05 5.65 -9.07
C LYS A 209 -0.20 4.88 -9.51
N TYR A 210 -0.32 3.59 -9.22
CA TYR A 210 -1.44 2.77 -9.70
C TYR A 210 -2.10 1.97 -8.58
N GLY A 211 -3.43 1.95 -8.61
CA GLY A 211 -4.27 1.30 -7.61
C GLY A 211 -4.61 2.21 -6.45
N VAL A 212 -5.53 1.71 -5.62
CA VAL A 212 -6.10 2.47 -4.50
C VAL A 212 -5.05 2.91 -3.48
N ASN A 213 -3.99 2.13 -3.31
CA ASN A 213 -2.98 2.33 -2.27
C ASN A 213 -1.99 3.48 -2.52
N TRP A 214 -2.12 4.15 -3.66
CA TRP A 214 -1.37 5.38 -4.00
C TRP A 214 -2.25 6.64 -4.00
N ALA A 215 -3.57 6.50 -3.77
CA ALA A 215 -4.51 7.62 -3.87
C ALA A 215 -4.32 8.67 -2.75
N CYS A 216 -3.84 8.26 -1.58
CA CYS A 216 -3.62 9.14 -0.43
C CYS A 216 -2.14 9.23 -0.06
N ALA A 217 -1.57 10.45 -0.11
CA ALA A 217 -0.16 10.69 0.20
C ALA A 217 0.20 10.42 1.67
N MET A 218 -0.75 10.62 2.59
CA MET A 218 -0.55 10.31 4.01
C MET A 218 -0.34 8.80 4.22
N ASP A 219 -1.15 7.96 3.59
CA ASP A 219 -1.01 6.51 3.67
C ASP A 219 0.29 6.01 3.03
N VAL A 220 0.74 6.66 1.95
CA VAL A 220 2.07 6.41 1.34
C VAL A 220 3.19 6.71 2.34
N ALA A 221 3.12 7.84 3.06
CA ALA A 221 4.12 8.23 4.05
C ALA A 221 4.15 7.27 5.25
N LEU A 222 2.97 6.88 5.77
CA LEU A 222 2.85 5.91 6.87
C LEU A 222 3.42 4.54 6.49
N ARG A 223 3.11 4.05 5.28
CA ARG A 223 3.68 2.80 4.76
C ARG A 223 5.20 2.86 4.69
N ALA A 224 5.75 3.95 4.14
CA ALA A 224 7.20 4.11 4.06
C ALA A 224 7.84 4.10 5.45
N ALA A 225 7.27 4.80 6.42
CA ALA A 225 7.76 4.79 7.80
C ALA A 225 7.73 3.38 8.41
N ASN A 226 6.62 2.66 8.27
CA ASN A 226 6.48 1.29 8.80
C ASN A 226 7.44 0.31 8.15
N TRP A 227 7.68 0.42 6.84
CA TRP A 227 8.67 -0.40 6.14
C TRP A 227 10.08 -0.16 6.65
N LEU A 228 10.45 1.11 6.82
CA LEU A 228 11.78 1.47 7.31
C LEU A 228 11.98 0.98 8.75
N PHE A 229 10.96 1.11 9.60
CA PHE A 229 11.03 0.65 10.99
C PHE A 229 11.09 -0.88 11.09
N ALA A 230 10.34 -1.60 10.25
CA ALA A 230 10.35 -3.06 10.20
C ALA A 230 11.67 -3.63 9.65
N TRP A 231 12.31 -2.92 8.72
CA TRP A 231 13.57 -3.32 8.08
C TRP A 231 14.80 -3.15 8.97
N ASP A 232 14.78 -2.16 9.86
CA ASP A 232 15.96 -1.68 10.61
C ASP A 232 16.32 -2.48 11.87
#